data_AF-A0A7S2MYH4-F1
#
_entry.id   AF-A0A7S2MYH4-F1
#
_cell.length_a   1.000
_cell.length_b   1.000
_cell.length_c   1.000
_cell.angle_alpha   90.00
_cell.angle_beta   90.00
_cell.angle_gamma   90.00
#
_symmetry.space_group_name_H-M   'P 1'
#
loop_
_entity.id
_entity.type
_entity.pdbx_description
1 polymer ?
#
loop_
_entity_poly.entity_id
_entity_poly.type
_entity_poly.pdbx_seq_one_letter_code
_entity_poly.pdbx_strand_id
1 'polypeptide(L)'
;RPWCLAEVVVAHINKVPTCPIRFDSFEAPDNNWIAQLGETLDLCALTEKGLSSDAREAALSWFAALPYVQFCGQLARAAVQKLADQIVAREKTGVVKSGPIELAPAAASGAPSSAANVQKPYIFADVDNWETAATAMLLSSLVSKLMPGEPQPVVFGCDDGVHAVVHMRSAILLLTPGCFTGRAVALGLLQAMAQELMCVPVLADVAFPALTPDNQLVLDHAAAEHCAISGGQLTGDDARFYLTQCFKQIALYFTPSDDAATVDVQAGRVVDALRSGQVQKQLSTQDFVKA
;
A
#
# COMPACT_ATOMS: atom_id res chain seq x y z
N ARG A 1 -5.63 -14.99 9.35
CA ARG A 1 -5.83 -15.94 8.23
C ARG A 1 -5.16 -17.28 8.60
N PRO A 2 -5.73 -18.44 8.25
CA PRO A 2 -5.16 -19.74 8.63
C PRO A 2 -3.71 -19.97 8.15
N TRP A 3 -3.36 -19.50 6.94
CA TRP A 3 -2.01 -19.66 6.41
C TRP A 3 -0.95 -18.87 7.20
N CYS A 4 -1.25 -17.66 7.69
CA CYS A 4 -0.34 -16.91 8.57
C CYS A 4 -0.05 -17.69 9.87
N LEU A 5 -1.04 -18.37 10.42
CA LEU A 5 -0.84 -19.23 11.58
C LEU A 5 0.04 -20.45 11.23
N ALA A 6 -0.17 -21.05 10.06
CA ALA A 6 0.66 -22.15 9.57
C ALA A 6 2.14 -21.75 9.51
N GLU A 7 2.44 -20.56 9.00
CA GLU A 7 3.81 -20.01 8.93
C GLU A 7 4.44 -19.88 10.32
N VAL A 8 3.70 -19.38 11.32
CA VAL A 8 4.18 -19.28 12.70
C VAL A 8 4.46 -20.67 13.29
N VAL A 9 3.58 -21.65 13.06
CA VAL A 9 3.77 -23.03 13.54
C VAL A 9 4.98 -23.68 12.90
N VAL A 10 5.12 -23.57 11.58
CA VAL A 10 6.26 -24.12 10.84
C VAL A 10 7.56 -23.45 11.27
N ALA A 11 7.57 -22.14 11.46
CA ALA A 11 8.72 -21.40 11.97
C ALA A 11 9.15 -21.89 13.37
N HIS A 12 8.18 -22.11 14.27
CA HIS A 12 8.44 -22.65 15.60
C HIS A 12 9.02 -24.06 15.56
N ILE A 13 8.39 -24.99 14.83
CA ILE A 13 8.83 -26.39 14.70
C ILE A 13 10.26 -26.46 14.14
N ASN A 14 10.55 -25.66 13.12
CA ASN A 14 11.85 -25.64 12.44
C ASN A 14 12.88 -24.70 13.10
N LYS A 15 12.53 -24.07 14.23
CA LYS A 15 13.41 -23.14 14.98
C LYS A 15 13.97 -22.03 14.10
N VAL A 16 13.15 -21.49 13.20
CA VAL A 16 13.53 -20.38 12.32
C VAL A 16 13.82 -19.15 13.20
N PRO A 17 14.99 -18.50 13.06
CA PRO A 17 15.27 -17.24 13.75
C PRO A 17 14.17 -16.21 13.45
N THR A 18 13.45 -15.78 14.49
CA THR A 18 12.23 -14.98 14.34
C THR A 18 12.33 -13.68 15.13
N CYS A 19 11.99 -12.57 14.47
CA CYS A 19 11.89 -11.24 15.05
C CYS A 19 10.49 -10.68 14.78
N PRO A 20 9.54 -10.79 15.71
CA PRO A 20 8.21 -10.23 15.53
C PRO A 20 8.27 -8.71 15.37
N ILE A 21 7.43 -8.19 14.47
CA ILE A 21 7.19 -6.76 14.29
C ILE A 21 5.72 -6.54 14.67
N ARG A 22 5.47 -5.68 15.66
CA ARG A 22 4.12 -5.36 16.13
C ARG A 22 3.72 -3.99 15.60
N PHE A 23 2.56 -3.91 14.97
CA PHE A 23 1.95 -2.64 14.53
C PHE A 23 1.09 -2.06 15.66
N ASP A 24 0.68 -0.79 15.57
CA ASP A 24 -0.01 -0.07 16.65
C ASP A 24 -1.33 -0.70 17.10
N SER A 25 -2.04 -1.40 16.21
CA SER A 25 -3.29 -2.11 16.50
C SER A 25 -3.09 -3.61 16.77
N PHE A 26 -1.85 -4.10 16.80
CA PHE A 26 -1.59 -5.52 17.01
C PHE A 26 -1.68 -5.88 18.49
N GLU A 27 -2.66 -6.71 18.82
CA GLU A 27 -2.76 -7.34 20.13
C GLU A 27 -2.10 -8.72 20.08
N ALA A 28 -1.14 -8.95 21.00
CA ALA A 28 -0.50 -10.24 21.10
C ALA A 28 -1.51 -11.29 21.57
N PRO A 29 -1.46 -12.53 21.02
CA PRO A 29 -2.41 -13.57 21.39
C PRO A 29 -2.21 -13.93 22.86
N ASP A 30 -3.26 -13.77 23.67
CA ASP A 30 -3.29 -14.23 25.06
C ASP A 30 -3.81 -15.66 25.16
N ASN A 31 -3.70 -16.27 26.34
CA ASN A 31 -4.11 -17.65 26.56
C ASN A 31 -5.62 -17.89 26.29
N ASN A 32 -6.45 -16.88 26.50
CA ASN A 32 -7.89 -16.99 26.28
C ASN A 32 -8.21 -16.97 24.79
N TRP A 33 -7.60 -16.05 24.04
CA TRP A 33 -7.70 -15.98 22.59
C TRP A 33 -7.19 -17.26 21.91
N ILE A 34 -6.05 -17.79 22.39
CA ILE A 34 -5.47 -19.05 21.88
C ILE A 34 -6.45 -20.22 22.10
N ALA A 35 -7.07 -20.31 23.28
CA ALA A 35 -8.04 -21.37 23.58
C ALA A 35 -9.32 -21.30 22.72
N GLN A 36 -9.71 -20.09 22.29
CA GLN A 36 -10.90 -19.82 21.47
C GLN A 36 -10.60 -19.79 19.96
N LEU A 37 -9.37 -20.09 19.54
CA LEU A 37 -8.94 -19.93 18.16
C LEU A 37 -9.79 -20.73 17.15
N GLY A 38 -10.20 -21.94 17.53
CA GLY A 38 -11.04 -22.79 16.68
C GLY A 38 -12.49 -22.29 16.51
N GLU A 39 -12.95 -21.36 17.35
CA GLU A 39 -14.27 -20.73 17.21
C GLU A 39 -14.25 -19.56 16.22
N THR A 40 -13.07 -18.96 16.02
CA THR A 40 -12.89 -17.74 15.21
C THR A 40 -12.30 -18.00 13.84
N LEU A 41 -11.59 -19.12 13.65
CA LEU A 41 -10.95 -19.49 12.40
C LEU A 41 -11.25 -20.95 12.05
N ASP A 42 -11.56 -21.22 10.79
CA ASP A 42 -11.56 -22.58 10.28
C ASP A 42 -10.12 -23.09 10.17
N LEU A 43 -9.77 -24.02 11.06
CA LEU A 43 -8.44 -24.62 11.14
C LEU A 43 -8.36 -26.03 10.55
N CYS A 44 -9.44 -26.51 9.91
CA CYS A 44 -9.49 -27.86 9.32
C CYS A 44 -8.34 -28.05 8.32
N ALA A 45 -8.13 -27.05 7.46
CA ALA A 45 -7.06 -27.05 6.46
C ALA A 45 -5.65 -27.19 7.08
N LEU A 46 -5.42 -26.70 8.31
CA LEU A 46 -4.13 -26.84 8.99
C LEU A 46 -3.96 -28.23 9.57
N THR A 47 -5.04 -28.79 10.14
CA THR A 47 -5.03 -30.14 10.70
C THR A 47 -4.82 -31.20 9.62
N GLU A 48 -5.43 -31.03 8.45
CA GLU A 48 -5.19 -31.89 7.27
C GLU A 48 -3.72 -31.88 6.80
N LYS A 49 -2.98 -30.80 7.09
CA LYS A 49 -1.55 -30.67 6.81
C LYS A 49 -0.66 -31.11 7.98
N GLY A 50 -1.23 -31.76 8.99
CA GLY A 50 -0.50 -32.31 10.13
C GLY A 50 -0.17 -31.28 11.23
N LEU A 51 -0.77 -30.09 11.20
CA LEU A 51 -0.60 -29.09 12.25
C LEU A 51 -1.67 -29.30 13.34
N SER A 52 -1.29 -29.99 14.41
CA SER A 52 -2.18 -30.30 15.55
C SER A 52 -2.57 -29.05 16.35
N SER A 53 -3.62 -29.15 17.19
CA SER A 53 -3.98 -28.05 18.10
C SER A 53 -2.82 -27.68 19.03
N ASP A 54 -2.23 -28.69 19.67
CA ASP A 54 -1.09 -28.52 20.57
C ASP A 54 0.07 -27.78 19.90
N ALA A 55 0.38 -28.09 18.64
CA ALA A 55 1.43 -27.41 17.89
C ALA A 55 1.10 -25.94 17.63
N ARG A 56 -0.18 -25.63 17.35
CA ARG A 56 -0.67 -24.25 17.15
C ARG A 56 -0.60 -23.44 18.44
N GLU A 57 -1.10 -24.00 19.53
CA GLU A 57 -1.11 -23.34 20.84
C GLU A 57 0.31 -23.09 21.37
N ALA A 58 1.19 -24.09 21.24
CA ALA A 58 2.60 -23.96 21.60
C ALA A 58 3.30 -22.89 20.74
N ALA A 59 3.05 -22.84 19.43
CA ALA A 59 3.65 -21.85 18.55
C ALA A 59 3.14 -20.43 18.82
N LEU A 60 1.86 -20.25 19.10
CA LEU A 60 1.30 -18.93 19.46
C LEU A 60 1.83 -18.44 20.80
N SER A 61 1.93 -19.33 21.79
CA SER A 61 2.52 -19.03 23.11
C SER A 61 3.99 -18.64 22.97
N TRP A 62 4.76 -19.39 22.16
CA TRP A 62 6.14 -19.06 21.81
C TRP A 62 6.23 -17.68 21.14
N PHE A 63 5.40 -17.42 20.13
CA PHE A 63 5.39 -16.16 19.38
C PHE A 63 5.07 -14.95 20.27
N ALA A 64 4.10 -15.09 21.18
CA ALA A 64 3.72 -14.05 22.13
C ALA A 64 4.87 -13.69 23.09
N ALA A 65 5.69 -14.67 23.46
CA ALA A 65 6.84 -14.51 24.34
C ALA A 65 8.12 -13.99 23.64
N LEU A 66 8.14 -13.95 22.29
CA LEU A 66 9.30 -13.48 21.56
C LEU A 66 9.54 -11.97 21.76
N PRO A 67 10.81 -11.55 21.85
CA PRO A 67 11.16 -10.14 21.85
C PRO A 67 10.82 -9.52 20.48
N TYR A 68 10.04 -8.45 20.51
CA TYR A 68 9.49 -7.81 19.31
C TYR A 68 10.04 -6.39 19.10
N VAL A 69 9.88 -5.92 17.87
CA VAL A 69 10.07 -4.52 17.48
C VAL A 69 8.70 -3.90 17.31
N GLN A 70 8.43 -2.79 17.99
CA GLN A 70 7.17 -2.06 17.79
C GLN A 70 7.34 -1.09 16.63
N PHE A 71 6.50 -1.22 15.61
CA PHE A 71 6.43 -0.32 14.45
C PHE A 71 5.24 0.61 14.62
N CYS A 72 5.52 1.88 14.89
CA CYS A 72 4.51 2.91 15.09
C CYS A 72 4.37 3.81 13.86
N GLY A 73 3.17 4.29 13.57
CA GLY A 73 2.92 5.30 12.53
C GLY A 73 2.57 4.71 11.15
N GLN A 74 2.71 5.51 10.08
CA GLN A 74 2.35 5.07 8.72
C GLN A 74 3.50 4.29 8.04
N LEU A 75 3.14 3.37 7.14
CA LEU A 75 4.11 2.63 6.35
C LEU A 75 4.73 3.56 5.29
N ALA A 76 5.96 4.03 5.54
CA ALA A 76 6.74 4.84 4.63
C ALA A 76 8.08 4.18 4.31
N ARG A 77 8.70 4.50 3.16
CA ARG A 77 9.98 3.88 2.77
C ARG A 77 11.09 4.09 3.80
N ALA A 78 11.21 5.31 4.32
CA ALA A 78 12.19 5.63 5.35
C ALA A 78 11.96 4.82 6.64
N ALA A 79 10.69 4.53 6.97
CA ALA A 79 10.32 3.73 8.13
C ALA A 79 10.73 2.26 7.97
N VAL A 80 10.43 1.67 6.80
CA VAL A 80 10.82 0.30 6.46
C VAL A 80 12.34 0.14 6.43
N GLN A 81 13.08 1.13 5.89
CA GLN A 81 14.54 1.09 5.90
C GLN A 81 15.10 1.12 7.33
N LYS A 82 14.60 2.01 8.20
CA LYS A 82 15.00 2.05 9.62
C LYS A 82 14.71 0.74 10.33
N LEU A 83 13.56 0.12 10.07
CA LEU A 83 13.22 -1.19 10.60
C LEU A 83 14.23 -2.25 10.13
N ALA A 84 14.55 -2.29 8.84
CA ALA A 84 15.54 -3.23 8.28
C ALA A 84 16.92 -3.05 8.94
N ASP A 85 17.38 -1.80 9.08
CA ASP A 85 18.67 -1.49 9.70
C ASP A 85 18.71 -1.96 11.17
N GLN A 86 17.62 -1.81 11.91
CA GLN A 86 17.50 -2.30 13.29
C GLN A 86 17.52 -3.83 13.37
N ILE A 87 16.84 -4.53 12.46
CA ILE A 87 16.84 -5.99 12.39
C ILE A 87 18.27 -6.50 12.11
N VAL A 88 18.97 -5.90 11.16
CA VAL A 88 20.38 -6.25 10.84
C VAL A 88 21.31 -5.93 12.01
N ALA A 89 21.12 -4.80 12.70
CA ALA A 89 21.93 -4.45 13.87
C ALA A 89 21.71 -5.42 15.03
N ARG A 90 20.46 -5.90 15.23
CA ARG A 90 20.13 -6.94 16.21
C ARG A 90 20.88 -8.25 15.91
N GLU A 91 20.88 -8.70 14.67
CA GLU A 91 21.60 -9.92 14.26
C GLU A 91 23.09 -9.85 14.60
N LYS A 92 23.73 -8.68 14.36
CA LYS A 92 25.16 -8.49 14.61
C LYS A 92 25.52 -8.37 16.08
N THR A 93 24.66 -7.80 16.91
CA THR A 93 24.98 -7.45 18.31
C THR A 93 24.40 -8.42 19.33
N GLY A 94 23.39 -9.22 18.95
CA GLY A 94 22.63 -10.08 19.86
C GLY A 94 21.76 -9.32 20.86
N VAL A 95 21.78 -7.98 20.85
CA VAL A 95 21.00 -7.14 21.76
C VAL A 95 19.68 -6.78 21.09
N VAL A 96 18.58 -7.17 21.71
CA VAL A 96 17.26 -6.66 21.35
C VAL A 96 17.10 -5.31 22.05
N LYS A 97 17.17 -4.21 21.29
CA LYS A 97 16.57 -2.96 21.75
C LYS A 97 15.06 -3.12 21.59
N SER A 98 14.42 -3.67 22.61
CA SER A 98 12.96 -3.67 22.70
C SER A 98 12.50 -2.22 22.90
N GLY A 99 11.59 -1.77 22.05
CA GLY A 99 11.06 -0.42 22.09
C GLY A 99 10.37 -0.03 20.79
N PRO A 100 9.59 1.06 20.81
CA PRO A 100 9.04 1.65 19.61
C PRO A 100 10.17 2.09 18.67
N ILE A 101 10.03 1.74 17.39
CA ILE A 101 10.66 2.50 16.33
C ILE A 101 9.98 3.85 16.36
N GLU A 102 10.61 4.80 17.04
CA GLU A 102 10.26 6.21 16.90
C GLU A 102 10.59 6.61 15.45
N LEU A 103 9.57 6.54 14.61
CA LEU A 103 9.60 7.25 13.36
C LEU A 103 9.61 8.72 13.73
N ALA A 104 10.75 9.40 13.46
CA ALA A 104 10.70 10.84 13.28
C ALA A 104 9.49 11.10 12.37
N PRO A 105 8.52 11.95 12.78
CA PRO A 105 7.39 12.28 11.92
C PRO A 105 7.98 12.62 10.57
N ALA A 106 7.41 12.07 9.49
CA ALA A 106 7.86 12.35 8.13
C ALA A 106 8.11 13.85 8.08
N ALA A 107 9.39 14.25 8.10
CA ALA A 107 9.73 15.63 8.39
C ALA A 107 9.00 16.38 7.30
N ALA A 108 7.98 17.18 7.64
CA ALA A 108 7.13 17.86 6.67
C ALA A 108 8.10 18.56 5.75
N SER A 109 8.34 17.98 4.57
CA SER A 109 9.59 18.12 3.85
C SER A 109 9.78 19.59 3.60
N GLY A 110 10.64 20.21 4.41
CA GLY A 110 10.75 21.65 4.50
C GLY A 110 11.27 22.15 3.18
N ALA A 111 10.41 22.85 2.46
CA ALA A 111 10.62 23.45 1.15
C ALA A 111 10.97 22.46 0.01
N PRO A 112 10.42 22.68 -1.20
CA PRO A 112 10.81 21.92 -2.38
C PRO A 112 12.31 22.09 -2.59
N SER A 113 13.09 21.03 -2.36
CA SER A 113 14.49 21.01 -2.77
C SER A 113 14.53 21.27 -4.29
N SER A 114 15.59 21.89 -4.77
CA SER A 114 15.80 22.26 -6.18
C SER A 114 15.74 21.10 -7.20
N ALA A 115 15.39 19.88 -6.77
CA ALA A 115 14.94 18.76 -7.58
C ALA A 115 13.45 18.88 -8.03
N ALA A 116 12.78 19.99 -7.70
CA ALA A 116 11.35 20.26 -7.93
C ALA A 116 10.82 20.06 -9.37
N ASN A 117 11.69 19.96 -10.38
CA ASN A 117 11.29 19.78 -11.78
C ASN A 117 11.33 18.32 -12.27
N VAL A 118 11.79 17.37 -11.44
CA VAL A 118 11.81 15.96 -11.86
C VAL A 118 10.41 15.38 -11.68
N GLN A 119 9.69 15.20 -12.78
CA GLN A 119 8.39 14.52 -12.78
C GLN A 119 8.59 13.05 -12.40
N LYS A 120 7.85 12.59 -11.38
CA LYS A 120 7.92 11.21 -10.88
C LYS A 120 6.63 10.44 -11.21
N PRO A 121 6.69 9.10 -11.35
CA PRO A 121 5.50 8.28 -11.28
C PRO A 121 4.90 8.31 -9.88
N TYR A 122 3.58 8.39 -9.75
CA TYR A 122 2.88 8.28 -8.47
C TYR A 122 1.99 7.05 -8.42
N ILE A 123 1.91 6.44 -7.24
CA ILE A 123 0.99 5.35 -6.93
C ILE A 123 -0.04 5.88 -5.94
N PHE A 124 -1.31 5.85 -6.34
CA PHE A 124 -2.45 6.16 -5.49
C PHE A 124 -2.96 4.87 -4.88
N ALA A 125 -2.94 4.81 -3.56
CA ALA A 125 -3.32 3.65 -2.79
C ALA A 125 -4.00 4.10 -1.48
N ASP A 126 -4.84 3.25 -0.89
CA ASP A 126 -5.36 3.46 0.46
C ASP A 126 -4.25 3.21 1.48
N VAL A 127 -3.53 4.28 1.84
CA VAL A 127 -2.34 4.21 2.70
C VAL A 127 -2.66 3.98 4.18
N ASP A 128 -3.93 4.14 4.57
CA ASP A 128 -4.38 3.83 5.94
C ASP A 128 -4.58 2.31 6.12
N ASN A 129 -4.71 1.58 5.01
CA ASN A 129 -4.69 0.12 5.00
C ASN A 129 -3.25 -0.40 4.79
N TRP A 130 -2.70 -1.08 5.80
CA TRP A 130 -1.32 -1.59 5.79
C TRP A 130 -0.99 -2.55 4.65
N GLU A 131 -1.93 -3.44 4.29
CA GLU A 131 -1.72 -4.38 3.17
C GLU A 131 -1.66 -3.64 1.83
N THR A 132 -2.53 -2.65 1.66
CA THR A 132 -2.56 -1.80 0.46
C THR A 132 -1.30 -0.92 0.36
N ALA A 133 -0.87 -0.31 1.46
CA ALA A 133 0.36 0.46 1.52
C ALA A 133 1.60 -0.41 1.22
N ALA A 134 1.69 -1.60 1.81
CA ALA A 134 2.77 -2.54 1.54
C ALA A 134 2.80 -3.00 0.08
N THR A 135 1.63 -3.26 -0.50
CA THR A 135 1.48 -3.62 -1.92
C THR A 135 1.97 -2.49 -2.83
N ALA A 136 1.59 -1.25 -2.55
CA ALA A 136 2.05 -0.07 -3.29
C ALA A 136 3.58 0.11 -3.20
N MET A 137 4.16 -0.09 -2.02
CA MET A 137 5.61 0.00 -1.82
C MET A 137 6.38 -1.12 -2.56
N LEU A 138 5.85 -2.35 -2.54
CA LEU A 138 6.42 -3.47 -3.28
C LEU A 138 6.38 -3.17 -4.79
N LEU A 139 5.24 -2.75 -5.31
CA LEU A 139 5.08 -2.38 -6.72
C LEU A 139 6.05 -1.25 -7.09
N SER A 140 6.16 -0.21 -6.26
CA SER A 140 7.12 0.88 -6.46
C SER A 140 8.56 0.38 -6.56
N SER A 141 8.97 -0.54 -5.68
CA SER A 141 10.32 -1.14 -5.70
C SER A 141 10.58 -1.92 -6.99
N LEU A 142 9.62 -2.75 -7.41
CA LEU A 142 9.75 -3.57 -8.63
C LEU A 142 9.75 -2.72 -9.90
N VAL A 143 8.87 -1.72 -9.99
CA VAL A 143 8.86 -0.76 -11.10
C VAL A 143 10.20 -0.01 -11.18
N SER A 144 10.76 0.40 -10.03
CA SER A 144 12.08 1.06 -9.98
C SER A 144 13.18 0.15 -10.51
N LYS A 145 13.18 -1.12 -10.11
CA LYS A 145 14.13 -2.15 -10.58
C LYS A 145 14.05 -2.34 -12.10
N LEU A 146 12.86 -2.30 -12.67
CA LEU A 146 12.59 -2.53 -14.10
C LEU A 146 12.74 -1.27 -14.97
N MET A 147 12.88 -0.10 -14.35
CA MET A 147 13.09 1.20 -15.00
C MET A 147 14.39 1.87 -14.50
N PRO A 148 15.57 1.25 -14.72
CA PRO A 148 16.83 1.81 -14.23
C PRO A 148 17.10 3.18 -14.85
N GLY A 149 17.53 4.14 -14.02
CA GLY A 149 17.82 5.52 -14.41
C GLY A 149 16.61 6.45 -14.45
N GLU A 150 15.39 5.92 -14.28
CA GLU A 150 14.17 6.72 -14.17
C GLU A 150 13.89 7.13 -12.72
N PRO A 151 13.16 8.24 -12.49
CA PRO A 151 12.73 8.60 -11.14
C PRO A 151 11.88 7.49 -10.52
N GLN A 152 12.20 7.13 -9.30
CA GLN A 152 11.50 6.09 -8.55
C GLN A 152 10.02 6.47 -8.30
N PRO A 153 9.06 5.55 -8.48
CA PRO A 153 7.67 5.80 -8.14
C PRO A 153 7.50 6.11 -6.65
N VAL A 154 6.58 7.03 -6.37
CA VAL A 154 6.29 7.51 -5.01
C VAL A 154 4.87 7.09 -4.61
N VAL A 155 4.69 6.64 -3.37
CA VAL A 155 3.35 6.32 -2.85
C VAL A 155 2.75 7.60 -2.27
N PHE A 156 1.68 8.10 -2.89
CA PHE A 156 1.05 9.36 -2.50
C PHE A 156 0.42 9.24 -1.11
N GLY A 157 0.67 10.22 -0.24
CA GLY A 157 0.23 10.21 1.16
C GLY A 157 1.21 9.54 2.14
N CYS A 158 2.01 8.55 1.71
CA CYS A 158 3.07 7.94 2.54
C CYS A 158 4.35 8.76 2.55
N ASP A 159 4.85 9.14 1.37
CA ASP A 159 6.22 9.65 1.21
C ASP A 159 6.28 11.19 1.15
N ASP A 160 5.31 11.84 0.48
CA ASP A 160 5.29 13.30 0.24
C ASP A 160 4.21 14.04 1.07
N GLY A 161 3.41 13.31 1.85
CA GLY A 161 2.24 13.85 2.54
C GLY A 161 1.05 14.11 1.61
N VAL A 162 -0.15 14.17 2.19
CA VAL A 162 -1.42 14.20 1.42
C VAL A 162 -1.69 15.55 0.74
N HIS A 163 -1.03 16.62 1.18
CA HIS A 163 -1.23 17.99 0.66
C HIS A 163 -0.16 18.46 -0.33
N ALA A 164 0.83 17.62 -0.65
CA ALA A 164 1.85 18.02 -1.61
C ALA A 164 1.22 18.22 -2.99
N VAL A 165 1.39 19.41 -3.55
CA VAL A 165 1.16 19.65 -4.98
C VAL A 165 2.37 19.08 -5.72
N VAL A 166 2.15 18.01 -6.48
CA VAL A 166 3.24 17.27 -7.12
C VAL A 166 3.14 17.33 -8.64
N HIS A 167 4.27 17.49 -9.31
CA HIS A 167 4.36 17.31 -10.76
C HIS A 167 4.55 15.84 -11.09
N MET A 168 3.53 15.26 -11.72
CA MET A 168 3.46 13.84 -12.01
C MET A 168 3.88 13.58 -13.46
N ARG A 169 4.64 12.51 -13.69
CA ARG A 169 4.90 12.00 -15.04
C ARG A 169 3.82 11.03 -15.49
N SER A 170 3.37 10.22 -14.54
CA SER A 170 2.41 9.15 -14.73
C SER A 170 1.78 8.81 -13.38
N ALA A 171 0.58 8.22 -13.42
CA ALA A 171 -0.15 7.82 -12.25
C ALA A 171 -0.56 6.34 -12.34
N ILE A 172 -0.44 5.63 -11.23
CA ILE A 172 -0.94 4.27 -11.03
C ILE A 172 -2.05 4.35 -10.00
N LEU A 173 -3.22 3.79 -10.30
CA LEU A 173 -4.31 3.64 -9.34
C LEU A 173 -4.35 2.19 -8.86
N LEU A 174 -4.03 1.95 -7.60
CA LEU A 174 -4.09 0.63 -6.99
C LEU A 174 -5.53 0.34 -6.54
N LEU A 175 -6.12 -0.70 -7.13
CA LEU A 175 -7.51 -1.10 -6.89
C LEU A 175 -7.55 -2.16 -5.79
N THR A 176 -8.06 -1.75 -4.63
CA THR A 176 -8.30 -2.57 -3.43
C THR A 176 -9.66 -2.20 -2.83
N PRO A 177 -10.20 -2.95 -1.86
CA PRO A 177 -11.52 -2.66 -1.31
C PRO A 177 -11.71 -1.24 -0.76
N GLY A 178 -10.65 -0.63 -0.21
CA GLY A 178 -10.66 0.72 0.36
C GLY A 178 -10.19 1.84 -0.57
N CYS A 179 -9.86 1.56 -1.83
CA CYS A 179 -9.20 2.56 -2.68
C CYS A 179 -10.03 3.83 -2.92
N PHE A 180 -11.37 3.77 -2.87
CA PHE A 180 -12.25 4.95 -3.02
C PHE A 180 -12.77 5.53 -1.70
N THR A 181 -12.36 4.97 -0.57
CA THR A 181 -12.65 5.55 0.76
C THR A 181 -11.47 6.37 1.28
N GLY A 182 -10.26 6.10 0.77
CA GLY A 182 -9.03 6.78 1.17
C GLY A 182 -8.95 8.21 0.64
N ARG A 183 -8.76 9.18 1.55
CA ARG A 183 -8.56 10.59 1.23
C ARG A 183 -7.37 10.84 0.30
N ALA A 184 -6.26 10.12 0.51
CA ALA A 184 -5.06 10.25 -0.33
C ALA A 184 -5.33 9.88 -1.79
N VAL A 185 -6.11 8.82 -2.04
CA VAL A 185 -6.47 8.40 -3.41
C VAL A 185 -7.33 9.47 -4.07
N ALA A 186 -8.36 9.96 -3.40
CA ALA A 186 -9.26 10.98 -3.94
C ALA A 186 -8.49 12.26 -4.34
N LEU A 187 -7.61 12.75 -3.47
CA LEU A 187 -6.76 13.91 -3.77
C LEU A 187 -5.75 13.64 -4.88
N GLY A 188 -5.14 12.45 -4.90
CA GLY A 188 -4.22 12.03 -5.97
C GLY A 188 -4.91 12.01 -7.34
N LEU A 189 -6.14 11.48 -7.43
CA LEU A 189 -6.94 11.47 -8.66
C LEU A 189 -7.24 12.87 -9.17
N LEU A 190 -7.64 13.79 -8.28
CA LEU A 190 -7.89 15.19 -8.63
C LEU A 190 -6.62 15.88 -9.15
N GLN A 191 -5.47 15.62 -8.52
CA GLN A 191 -4.19 16.16 -8.99
C GLN A 191 -3.74 15.59 -10.33
N ALA A 192 -3.97 14.29 -10.57
CA ALA A 192 -3.70 13.67 -11.87
C ALA A 192 -4.62 14.23 -12.96
N MET A 193 -5.90 14.40 -12.66
CA MET A 193 -6.88 15.01 -13.54
C MET A 193 -6.52 16.46 -13.90
N ALA A 194 -6.14 17.26 -12.91
CA ALA A 194 -5.67 18.64 -13.12
C ALA A 194 -4.41 18.74 -14.00
N GLN A 195 -3.64 17.65 -14.10
CA GLN A 195 -2.46 17.51 -14.98
C GLN A 195 -2.77 16.77 -16.27
N GLU A 196 -4.05 16.48 -16.56
CA GLU A 196 -4.51 15.74 -17.74
C GLU A 196 -3.85 14.36 -17.90
N LEU A 197 -3.43 13.74 -16.79
CA LEU A 197 -2.82 12.42 -16.78
C LEU A 197 -3.92 11.38 -16.58
N MET A 198 -3.90 10.29 -17.34
CA MET A 198 -4.69 9.11 -16.99
C MET A 198 -3.99 8.26 -15.93
N CYS A 199 -4.76 7.53 -15.13
CA CYS A 199 -4.19 6.51 -14.25
C CYS A 199 -4.09 5.17 -14.98
N VAL A 200 -3.03 4.41 -14.71
CA VAL A 200 -2.96 2.97 -15.02
C VAL A 200 -3.68 2.22 -13.90
N PRO A 201 -4.84 1.59 -14.15
CA PRO A 201 -5.52 0.79 -13.15
C PRO A 201 -4.77 -0.51 -12.89
N VAL A 202 -4.45 -0.79 -11.63
CA VAL A 202 -3.79 -2.03 -11.18
C VAL A 202 -4.66 -2.71 -10.13
N LEU A 203 -5.26 -3.84 -10.48
CA LEU A 203 -6.04 -4.70 -9.60
C LEU A 203 -5.13 -5.49 -8.66
N ALA A 204 -5.12 -5.10 -7.39
CA ALA A 204 -4.32 -5.73 -6.35
C ALA A 204 -5.10 -6.67 -5.44
N ASP A 205 -6.43 -6.55 -5.44
CA ASP A 205 -7.32 -7.41 -4.69
C ASP A 205 -8.60 -7.68 -5.50
N VAL A 206 -8.98 -8.95 -5.61
CA VAL A 206 -10.18 -9.41 -6.33
C VAL A 206 -11.49 -8.93 -5.68
N ALA A 207 -11.44 -8.54 -4.40
CA ALA A 207 -12.58 -7.97 -3.68
C ALA A 207 -12.80 -6.47 -3.95
N PHE A 208 -12.11 -5.88 -4.93
CA PHE A 208 -12.32 -4.50 -5.37
C PHE A 208 -13.80 -4.24 -5.75
N PRO A 209 -14.49 -3.32 -5.06
CA PRO A 209 -15.92 -3.08 -5.24
C PRO A 209 -16.19 -2.14 -6.42
N ALA A 210 -17.43 -2.15 -6.89
CA ALA A 210 -17.95 -1.08 -7.73
C ALA A 210 -18.06 0.23 -6.92
N LEU A 211 -17.97 1.37 -7.60
CA LEU A 211 -18.22 2.68 -7.00
C LEU A 211 -19.64 2.76 -6.42
N THR A 212 -19.75 3.18 -5.16
CA THR A 212 -21.01 3.39 -4.45
C THR A 212 -21.29 4.88 -4.25
N PRO A 213 -22.53 5.28 -3.90
CA PRO A 213 -22.84 6.65 -3.52
C PRO A 213 -22.01 7.19 -2.34
N ASP A 214 -21.61 6.33 -1.39
CA ASP A 214 -20.78 6.74 -0.26
C ASP A 214 -19.38 7.18 -0.72
N ASN A 215 -18.86 6.58 -1.80
CA ASN A 215 -17.60 7.02 -2.40
C ASN A 215 -17.71 8.43 -3.00
N GLN A 216 -18.91 8.85 -3.45
CA GLN A 216 -19.11 10.19 -3.99
C GLN A 216 -18.86 11.27 -2.92
N LEU A 217 -19.33 11.05 -1.69
CA LEU A 217 -19.09 12.00 -0.59
C LEU A 217 -17.60 12.19 -0.29
N VAL A 218 -16.81 11.12 -0.39
CA VAL A 218 -15.35 11.19 -0.23
C VAL A 218 -14.72 12.02 -1.35
N LEU A 219 -15.15 11.80 -2.60
CA LEU A 219 -14.69 12.57 -3.75
C LEU A 219 -15.08 14.04 -3.66
N ASP A 220 -16.29 14.35 -3.23
CA ASP A 220 -16.77 15.73 -3.05
C ASP A 220 -15.96 16.49 -2.00
N HIS A 221 -15.70 15.87 -0.85
CA HIS A 221 -14.86 16.45 0.19
C HIS A 221 -13.42 16.68 -0.30
N ALA A 222 -12.84 15.71 -1.00
CA ALA A 222 -11.51 15.86 -1.58
C ALA A 222 -11.45 16.94 -2.65
N ALA A 223 -12.50 17.10 -3.46
CA ALA A 223 -12.60 18.13 -4.48
C ALA A 223 -12.65 19.52 -3.86
N ALA A 224 -13.49 19.72 -2.84
CA ALA A 224 -13.56 20.97 -2.08
C ALA A 224 -12.20 21.32 -1.45
N GLU A 225 -11.52 20.33 -0.86
CA GLU A 225 -10.20 20.51 -0.28
C GLU A 225 -9.14 20.86 -1.33
N HIS A 226 -9.10 20.14 -2.45
CA HIS A 226 -8.18 20.42 -3.54
C HIS A 226 -8.36 21.85 -4.07
N CYS A 227 -9.60 22.27 -4.30
CA CYS A 227 -9.92 23.63 -4.77
C CYS A 227 -9.48 24.71 -3.78
N ALA A 228 -9.60 24.46 -2.48
CA ALA A 228 -9.13 25.39 -1.45
C ALA A 228 -7.61 25.60 -1.50
N ILE A 229 -6.86 24.57 -1.93
CA ILE A 229 -5.39 24.62 -2.04
C ILE A 229 -4.94 25.18 -3.39
N SER A 230 -5.57 24.76 -4.49
CA SER A 230 -5.12 25.08 -5.86
C SER A 230 -5.81 26.30 -6.48
N GLY A 231 -6.90 26.80 -5.89
CA GLY A 231 -7.70 27.90 -6.43
C GLY A 231 -8.57 27.51 -7.64
N GLY A 232 -8.73 26.21 -7.90
CA GLY A 232 -9.53 25.67 -9.02
C GLY A 232 -11.03 25.53 -8.71
N GLN A 233 -11.76 25.02 -9.70
CA GLN A 233 -13.17 24.61 -9.59
C GLN A 233 -13.30 23.18 -10.12
N LEU A 234 -13.05 22.21 -9.24
CA LEU A 234 -13.28 20.79 -9.47
C LEU A 234 -14.35 20.31 -8.51
N THR A 235 -15.17 19.37 -8.98
CA THR A 235 -16.23 18.71 -8.22
C THR A 235 -15.92 17.23 -8.06
N GLY A 236 -16.63 16.54 -7.15
CA GLY A 236 -16.51 15.07 -7.09
C GLY A 236 -17.08 14.39 -8.33
N ASP A 237 -18.03 15.01 -9.05
CA ASP A 237 -18.55 14.50 -10.33
C ASP A 237 -17.45 14.49 -11.41
N ASP A 238 -16.59 15.50 -11.45
CA ASP A 238 -15.42 15.53 -12.34
C ASP A 238 -14.48 14.36 -12.05
N ALA A 239 -14.19 14.11 -10.76
CA ALA A 239 -13.35 13.00 -10.34
C ALA A 239 -13.97 11.64 -10.68
N ARG A 240 -15.29 11.49 -10.52
CA ARG A 240 -16.03 10.28 -10.89
C ARG A 240 -16.04 10.06 -12.40
N PHE A 241 -16.23 11.12 -13.18
CA PHE A 241 -16.12 11.05 -14.63
C PHE A 241 -14.72 10.61 -15.04
N TYR A 242 -13.68 11.24 -14.51
CA TYR A 242 -12.29 10.88 -14.73
C TYR A 242 -11.99 9.41 -14.38
N LEU A 243 -12.48 8.91 -13.25
CA LEU A 243 -12.39 7.50 -12.87
C LEU A 243 -13.04 6.59 -13.91
N THR A 244 -14.24 6.94 -14.38
CA THR A 244 -14.95 6.20 -15.44
C THR A 244 -14.10 6.11 -16.71
N GLN A 245 -13.36 7.18 -17.05
CA GLN A 245 -12.44 7.17 -18.18
C GLN A 245 -11.23 6.24 -17.92
N CYS A 246 -10.70 6.22 -16.70
CA CYS A 246 -9.59 5.32 -16.33
C CYS A 246 -10.00 3.84 -16.51
N PHE A 247 -11.24 3.48 -16.16
CA PHE A 247 -11.76 2.12 -16.30
C PHE A 247 -12.14 1.71 -17.73
N LYS A 248 -12.01 2.59 -18.72
CA LYS A 248 -12.04 2.16 -20.13
C LYS A 248 -10.80 1.35 -20.51
N GLN A 249 -9.75 1.40 -19.70
CA GLN A 249 -8.56 0.56 -19.83
C GLN A 249 -8.74 -0.73 -19.02
N ILE A 250 -8.19 -1.83 -19.52
CA ILE A 250 -8.19 -3.11 -18.80
C ILE A 250 -7.24 -2.99 -17.62
N ALA A 251 -7.73 -3.25 -16.41
CA ALA A 251 -6.90 -3.28 -15.21
C ALA A 251 -5.84 -4.37 -15.30
N LEU A 252 -4.61 -4.03 -14.92
CA LEU A 252 -3.51 -4.98 -14.81
C LEU A 252 -3.57 -5.68 -13.45
N TYR A 253 -3.26 -6.96 -13.39
CA TYR A 253 -3.20 -7.68 -12.12
C TYR A 253 -1.86 -7.50 -11.44
N PHE A 254 -1.88 -7.30 -10.12
CA PHE A 254 -0.70 -7.32 -9.28
C PHE A 254 -1.02 -7.95 -7.92
N THR A 255 -0.74 -9.25 -7.79
CA THR A 255 -1.05 -10.03 -6.58
C THR A 255 0.25 -10.24 -5.79
N PRO A 256 0.51 -9.48 -4.71
CA PRO A 256 1.80 -9.52 -4.00
C PRO A 256 2.07 -10.87 -3.31
N SER A 257 1.06 -11.72 -3.14
CA SER A 257 1.17 -13.05 -2.55
C SER A 257 1.53 -14.17 -3.55
N ASP A 258 1.60 -13.87 -4.85
CA ASP A 258 2.04 -14.85 -5.85
C ASP A 258 3.56 -15.11 -5.73
N ASP A 259 4.06 -16.10 -6.45
CA ASP A 259 5.50 -16.38 -6.50
C ASP A 259 6.28 -15.21 -7.13
N ALA A 260 7.56 -15.07 -6.75
CA ALA A 260 8.38 -13.94 -7.14
C ALA A 260 8.50 -13.74 -8.67
N ALA A 261 8.52 -14.83 -9.47
CA ALA A 261 8.60 -14.72 -10.91
C ALA A 261 7.30 -14.19 -11.51
N THR A 262 6.16 -14.66 -11.01
CA THR A 262 4.83 -14.14 -11.38
C THR A 262 4.70 -12.66 -11.03
N VAL A 263 5.12 -12.27 -9.83
CA VAL A 263 5.07 -10.86 -9.38
C VAL A 263 5.99 -9.96 -10.22
N ASP A 264 7.19 -10.42 -10.58
CA ASP A 264 8.11 -9.69 -11.49
C ASP A 264 7.46 -9.48 -12.88
N VAL A 265 6.78 -10.50 -13.43
CA VAL A 265 6.07 -10.40 -14.72
C VAL A 265 4.90 -9.41 -14.63
N GLN A 266 4.12 -9.46 -13.56
CA GLN A 266 3.01 -8.54 -13.32
C GLN A 266 3.51 -7.08 -13.24
N ALA A 267 4.59 -6.82 -12.48
CA ALA A 267 5.21 -5.50 -12.42
C ALA A 267 5.76 -5.04 -13.79
N GLY A 268 6.31 -5.95 -14.59
CA GLY A 268 6.74 -5.67 -15.96
C GLY A 268 5.61 -5.16 -16.86
N ARG A 269 4.41 -5.73 -16.75
CA ARG A 269 3.23 -5.25 -17.49
C ARG A 269 2.83 -3.84 -17.07
N VAL A 270 2.96 -3.50 -15.79
CA VAL A 270 2.74 -2.13 -15.31
C VAL A 270 3.75 -1.17 -15.94
N VAL A 271 5.03 -1.55 -15.99
CA VAL A 271 6.09 -0.77 -16.65
C VAL A 271 5.80 -0.57 -18.14
N ASP A 272 5.36 -1.61 -18.84
CA ASP A 272 5.01 -1.53 -20.26
C ASP A 272 3.82 -0.58 -20.49
N ALA A 273 2.81 -0.62 -19.62
CA ALA A 273 1.68 0.32 -19.66
C ALA A 273 2.13 1.77 -19.41
N LEU A 274 3.03 1.99 -18.45
CA LEU A 274 3.61 3.31 -18.19
C LEU A 274 4.43 3.84 -19.38
N ARG A 275 5.21 2.99 -20.05
CA ARG A 275 6.06 3.38 -21.20
C ARG A 275 5.29 3.57 -22.49
N SER A 276 4.31 2.71 -22.75
CA SER A 276 3.56 2.71 -24.02
C SER A 276 2.71 3.96 -24.23
N GLY A 277 2.52 4.78 -23.19
CA GLY A 277 1.66 5.95 -23.29
C GLY A 277 0.23 5.57 -23.65
N GLN A 278 -0.24 4.34 -23.39
CA GLN A 278 -1.68 4.01 -23.45
C GLN A 278 -2.52 4.93 -22.55
N VAL A 279 -1.84 5.61 -21.64
CA VAL A 279 -2.25 6.65 -20.69
C VAL A 279 -2.33 8.06 -21.32
N GLN A 280 -1.75 8.30 -22.50
CA GLN A 280 -1.63 9.62 -23.15
C GLN A 280 -2.74 9.94 -24.17
N LYS A 281 -3.85 9.18 -24.23
CA LYS A 281 -5.04 9.75 -24.87
C LYS A 281 -5.53 10.89 -23.99
N GLN A 282 -5.07 12.10 -24.29
CA GLN A 282 -5.51 13.34 -23.68
C GLN A 282 -7.03 13.30 -23.61
N LEU A 283 -7.57 13.32 -22.40
CA LEU A 283 -8.93 13.78 -22.21
C LEU A 283 -8.92 15.22 -22.71
N SER A 284 -9.53 15.49 -23.87
CA SER A 284 -9.59 16.87 -24.32
C SER A 284 -10.41 17.61 -23.28
N THR A 285 -9.98 18.80 -22.89
CA THR A 285 -10.71 19.64 -21.94
C THR A 285 -12.15 19.94 -22.44
N GLN A 286 -12.43 19.75 -23.74
CA GLN A 286 -13.77 19.81 -24.34
C GLN A 286 -14.69 18.64 -23.93
N ASP A 287 -14.15 17.49 -23.51
CA ASP A 287 -14.92 16.35 -23.01
C ASP A 287 -15.43 16.59 -21.58
N PHE A 288 -14.73 17.42 -20.79
CA PHE A 288 -15.14 17.82 -19.44
C PHE A 288 -16.22 18.91 -19.44
N VAL A 289 -16.20 19.84 -20.40
CA VAL A 289 -17.17 20.96 -20.48
C VAL A 289 -18.54 20.52 -21.05
N LYS A 290 -18.64 19.29 -21.58
CA LYS A 290 -19.86 18.77 -22.22
C LYS A 290 -20.63 17.72 -21.42
N ALA A 291 -20.05 17.19 -20.34
CA ALA A 291 -20.70 16.24 -19.44
C ALA A 291 -21.40 17.00 -18.30
#